data_AF-A0AAF6BSL3-F1
#
_entry.id   AF-A0AAF6BSL3-F1
#
_cell.length_a   1.000
_cell.length_b   1.000
_cell.length_c   1.000
_cell.angle_alpha   90.00
_cell.angle_beta   90.00
_cell.angle_gamma   90.00
#
_symmetry.space_group_name_H-M   'P 1'
#
loop_
_entity.id
_entity.type
_entity.pdbx_description
1 polymer ?
#
loop_
_entity_poly.entity_id
_entity_poly.type
_entity_poly.pdbx_seq_one_letter_code
_entity_poly.pdbx_strand_id
1 'polypeptide(L)'
;MEAAQAALYALATSPSVMLSVHDALHMVLSVARRLEPVSVPLHRALGCTLAEDLTAPDPLPPYPASIKDGYAVVASDGPGEYVVVGEARAGDDAANLVVRPGTVSYITTGGELLTYEPQLF
;
A
#
# COMPACT_ATOMS: atom_id res chain seq x y z
N MET A 1 35.01 -2.93 -34.33
CA MET A 1 34.80 -4.36 -34.04
C MET A 1 36.08 -5.06 -33.56
N GLU A 2 37.27 -4.60 -33.96
CA GLU A 2 38.55 -5.29 -33.75
C GLU A 2 39.18 -5.11 -32.35
N ALA A 3 39.02 -3.94 -31.72
CA ALA A 3 39.63 -3.64 -30.41
C ALA A 3 38.99 -4.39 -29.22
N ALA A 4 37.68 -4.61 -29.25
CA ALA A 4 36.96 -5.36 -28.20
C ALA A 4 37.32 -6.86 -28.23
N GLN A 5 37.54 -7.40 -29.43
CA GLN A 5 37.93 -8.80 -29.63
C GLN A 5 39.38 -9.04 -29.22
N ALA A 6 40.28 -8.07 -29.48
CA ALA A 6 41.65 -8.10 -29.01
C ALA A 6 41.76 -8.02 -27.47
N ALA A 7 40.91 -7.23 -26.81
CA ALA A 7 40.85 -7.15 -25.34
C ALA A 7 40.34 -8.44 -24.70
N LEU A 8 39.30 -9.06 -25.29
CA LEU A 8 38.83 -10.39 -24.86
C LEU A 8 39.90 -11.47 -25.04
N TYR A 9 40.66 -11.43 -26.14
CA TYR A 9 41.70 -12.42 -26.44
C TYR A 9 42.93 -12.27 -25.52
N ALA A 10 43.35 -11.05 -25.19
CA ALA A 10 44.46 -10.79 -24.28
C ALA A 10 44.18 -11.21 -22.82
N LEU A 11 42.92 -11.12 -22.37
CA LEU A 11 42.48 -11.64 -21.08
C LEU A 11 42.49 -13.18 -21.02
N ALA A 12 42.33 -13.85 -22.17
CA ALA A 12 42.26 -15.31 -22.26
C ALA A 12 43.63 -16.02 -22.22
N THR A 13 44.73 -15.30 -22.46
CA THR A 13 46.08 -15.87 -22.62
C THR A 13 47.10 -15.48 -21.53
N SER A 14 46.68 -14.74 -20.50
CA SER A 14 47.53 -14.46 -19.34
C SER A 14 47.42 -15.61 -18.32
N PRO A 15 48.48 -16.02 -17.61
CA PRO A 15 48.36 -17.02 -16.55
C PRO A 15 47.40 -16.47 -15.49
N SER A 16 46.18 -17.00 -15.48
CA SER A 16 45.15 -16.58 -14.55
C SER A 16 45.58 -16.98 -13.15
N VAL A 17 45.92 -15.99 -12.33
CA VAL A 17 46.08 -16.20 -10.89
C VAL A 17 44.75 -16.76 -10.37
N MET A 18 44.80 -17.92 -9.72
CA MET A 18 43.61 -18.49 -9.08
C MET A 18 43.20 -17.57 -7.93
N LEU A 19 42.06 -16.89 -8.09
CA LEU A 19 41.51 -16.01 -7.07
C LEU A 19 40.74 -16.82 -6.04
N SER A 20 40.71 -16.33 -4.80
CA SER A 20 39.72 -16.81 -3.84
C SER A 20 38.32 -16.42 -4.30
N VAL A 21 37.30 -17.18 -3.89
CA VAL A 21 35.89 -16.85 -4.19
C VAL A 21 35.54 -15.45 -3.67
N HIS A 22 36.10 -15.07 -2.52
CA HIS A 22 35.90 -13.75 -1.92
C HIS A 22 36.45 -12.63 -2.80
N ASP A 23 37.70 -12.76 -3.27
CA ASP A 23 38.34 -11.75 -4.11
C ASP A 23 37.64 -11.65 -5.48
N ALA A 24 37.23 -12.79 -6.05
CA ALA A 24 36.46 -12.82 -7.29
C ALA A 24 35.10 -12.13 -7.15
N LEU A 25 34.37 -12.39 -6.05
CA LEU A 25 33.08 -11.73 -5.78
C LEU A 25 33.25 -10.23 -5.59
N HIS A 26 34.25 -9.81 -4.81
CA HIS A 26 34.57 -8.39 -4.62
C HIS A 26 34.88 -7.70 -5.95
N MET A 27 35.68 -8.34 -6.80
CA MET A 27 36.00 -7.80 -8.12
C MET A 27 34.73 -7.60 -8.97
N VAL A 28 33.86 -8.61 -9.06
CA VAL A 28 32.60 -8.51 -9.79
C VAL A 28 31.71 -7.39 -9.26
N LEU A 29 31.50 -7.33 -7.93
CA LEU A 29 30.64 -6.32 -7.32
C LEU A 29 31.21 -4.91 -7.42
N SER A 30 32.55 -4.75 -7.43
CA SER A 30 33.21 -3.44 -7.54
C SER A 30 33.03 -2.77 -8.91
N VAL A 31 32.83 -3.55 -9.98
CA VAL A 31 32.61 -3.02 -11.33
C VAL A 31 31.12 -2.97 -11.70
N ALA A 32 30.29 -3.77 -11.04
CA ALA A 32 28.85 -3.75 -11.23
C ALA A 32 28.26 -2.40 -10.81
N ARG A 33 27.42 -1.82 -11.67
CA ARG A 33 26.72 -0.57 -11.39
C ARG A 33 25.23 -0.82 -11.36
N ARG A 34 24.54 -0.13 -10.44
CA ARG A 34 23.08 -0.08 -10.46
C ARG A 34 22.63 0.53 -11.80
N LEU A 35 21.62 -0.08 -12.41
CA LEU A 35 21.01 0.45 -13.62
C LEU A 35 20.19 1.71 -13.30
N GLU A 36 19.99 2.56 -14.30
CA GLU A 36 19.09 3.70 -14.17
C GLU A 36 17.65 3.23 -13.90
N PRO A 37 16.91 3.95 -13.04
CA PRO A 37 15.54 3.59 -12.73
C PRO A 37 14.63 3.76 -13.95
N VAL A 38 13.58 2.93 -14.01
CA VAL A 38 12.59 2.96 -15.09
C VAL A 38 11.19 2.91 -14.50
N SER A 39 10.26 3.67 -15.09
CA SER A 39 8.84 3.52 -14.81
C SER A 39 8.30 2.31 -15.56
N VAL A 40 7.63 1.41 -14.83
CA VAL A 40 6.99 0.22 -15.40
C VAL A 40 5.52 0.19 -14.97
N PRO A 41 4.62 -0.38 -15.80
CA PRO A 41 3.27 -0.68 -15.37
C PRO A 41 3.27 -1.63 -14.16
N LEU A 42 2.33 -1.45 -13.22
CA LEU A 42 2.27 -2.22 -11.96
C LEU A 42 2.31 -3.75 -12.19
N HIS A 43 1.59 -4.25 -13.19
CA HIS A 43 1.54 -5.68 -13.51
C HIS A 43 2.87 -6.26 -14.03
N ARG A 44 3.87 -5.41 -14.33
CA ARG A 44 5.24 -5.80 -14.69
C ARG A 44 6.27 -5.48 -13.61
N ALA A 45 5.85 -4.87 -12.50
CA ALA A 45 6.75 -4.48 -11.43
C ALA A 45 7.22 -5.66 -10.55
N LEU A 46 6.56 -6.82 -10.64
CA LEU A 46 6.95 -8.01 -9.88
C LEU A 46 8.39 -8.43 -10.23
N GLY A 47 9.25 -8.48 -9.21
CA GLY A 47 10.68 -8.78 -9.36
C GLY A 47 11.57 -7.56 -9.59
N CYS A 48 11.00 -6.36 -9.76
CA CYS A 48 11.76 -5.11 -9.73
C CYS A 48 12.10 -4.70 -8.29
N THR A 49 13.20 -3.96 -8.13
CA THR A 49 13.53 -3.26 -6.88
C THR A 49 13.02 -1.83 -6.98
N LEU A 50 12.38 -1.31 -5.93
CA LEU A 50 11.95 0.10 -5.88
C LEU A 50 13.16 1.03 -6.00
N ALA A 51 13.00 2.08 -6.81
CA ALA A 51 14.02 3.10 -7.02
C ALA A 51 13.97 4.22 -5.97
N GLU A 52 12.82 4.40 -5.33
CA GLU A 52 12.51 5.44 -4.34
C GLU A 52 11.48 4.93 -3.32
N ASP A 53 11.36 5.64 -2.20
CA ASP A 53 10.37 5.34 -1.17
C ASP A 53 8.95 5.63 -1.66
N LEU A 54 7.97 4.86 -1.17
CA LEU A 54 6.55 5.06 -1.47
C LEU A 54 5.79 5.44 -0.19
N THR A 55 4.99 6.50 -0.28
CA THR A 55 4.10 6.96 0.79
C THR A 55 2.65 6.89 0.33
N ALA A 56 1.74 6.46 1.21
CA ALA A 56 0.31 6.51 0.92
C ALA A 56 -0.17 7.98 0.88
N PRO A 57 -0.85 8.43 -0.18
CA PRO A 57 -1.39 9.79 -0.25
C PRO A 57 -2.60 9.98 0.67
N ASP A 58 -3.34 8.89 0.94
CA ASP A 58 -4.61 8.90 1.68
C ASP A 58 -4.63 7.78 2.73
N PRO A 59 -5.39 7.95 3.84
CA PRO A 59 -5.64 6.86 4.78
C PRO A 59 -6.49 5.75 4.16
N LEU A 60 -6.37 4.53 4.69
CA LEU A 60 -7.20 3.39 4.32
C LEU A 60 -7.75 2.70 5.59
N PRO A 61 -9.07 2.71 5.82
CA PRO A 61 -10.11 3.34 5.00
C PRO A 61 -10.05 4.89 5.05
N PRO A 62 -10.53 5.59 4.00
CA PRO A 62 -10.55 7.06 3.97
C PRO A 62 -11.61 7.69 4.89
N TYR A 63 -12.50 6.87 5.45
CA TYR A 63 -13.56 7.24 6.39
C TYR A 63 -13.72 6.15 7.47
N PRO A 64 -14.43 6.44 8.58
CA PRO A 64 -14.78 5.42 9.57
C PRO A 64 -15.70 4.35 8.95
N ALA A 65 -15.12 3.21 8.61
CA ALA A 65 -15.84 2.11 7.96
C ALA A 65 -16.26 1.06 8.99
N SER A 66 -17.48 0.54 8.85
CA SER A 66 -17.91 -0.59 9.67
C SER A 66 -17.13 -1.86 9.34
N ILE A 67 -16.71 -2.58 10.37
CA ILE A 67 -16.09 -3.91 10.27
C ILE A 67 -17.12 -5.05 10.30
N LYS A 68 -18.41 -4.72 10.40
CA LYS A 68 -19.53 -5.66 10.56
C LYS A 68 -20.75 -5.23 9.76
N ASP A 69 -21.58 -6.22 9.45
CA ASP A 69 -22.99 -5.98 9.17
C ASP A 69 -23.74 -5.91 10.50
N GLY A 70 -24.55 -4.87 10.69
CA GLY A 70 -25.24 -4.63 11.95
C GLY A 70 -25.88 -3.25 12.01
N TYR A 71 -25.82 -2.61 13.18
CA TYR A 71 -26.37 -1.27 13.39
C TYR A 71 -25.32 -0.31 13.95
N ALA A 72 -25.27 0.88 13.37
CA ALA A 72 -24.60 2.02 13.96
C ALA A 72 -25.46 2.55 15.12
N VAL A 73 -24.86 2.63 16.30
CA VAL A 73 -25.54 2.99 17.56
C VAL A 73 -24.79 4.11 18.27
N VAL A 74 -25.49 4.88 19.10
CA VAL A 74 -24.85 5.74 20.10
C VAL A 74 -24.56 4.88 21.33
N ALA A 75 -23.29 4.63 21.63
CA ALA A 75 -22.90 3.68 22.68
C ALA A 75 -23.47 4.01 24.07
N SER A 76 -23.68 5.29 24.38
CA SER A 76 -24.25 5.72 25.67
C SER A 76 -25.74 5.42 25.84
N ASP A 77 -26.47 5.08 24.78
CA ASP A 77 -27.90 4.79 24.87
C ASP A 77 -28.19 3.43 25.53
N GLY A 78 -27.21 2.52 25.51
CA GLY A 78 -27.34 1.18 26.11
C GLY A 78 -28.24 0.23 25.32
N PRO A 79 -28.75 -0.85 25.95
CA PRO A 79 -29.72 -1.75 25.35
C PRO A 79 -31.13 -1.15 25.33
N GLY A 80 -31.87 -1.34 24.23
CA GLY A 80 -33.23 -0.85 24.09
C GLY A 80 -33.86 -1.15 22.73
N GLU A 81 -35.08 -0.66 22.54
CA GLU A 81 -35.74 -0.62 21.23
C GLU A 81 -35.51 0.76 20.60
N TYR A 82 -35.04 0.77 19.35
CA TYR A 82 -34.66 1.99 18.64
C TYR A 82 -35.32 2.06 17.27
N VAL A 83 -35.57 3.28 16.80
CA VAL A 83 -36.03 3.53 15.44
C VAL A 83 -34.84 3.45 14.50
N VAL A 84 -34.95 2.61 13.46
CA VAL A 84 -33.99 2.55 12.36
C VAL A 84 -34.26 3.73 11.43
N VAL A 85 -33.32 4.68 11.33
CA VAL A 85 -33.50 5.94 10.58
C VAL A 85 -32.93 5.91 9.17
N GLY A 86 -32.22 4.85 8.81
CA GLY A 86 -31.66 4.68 7.47
C GLY A 86 -30.73 3.48 7.38
N GLU A 87 -30.03 3.41 6.26
CA GLU A 87 -29.05 2.38 5.95
C GLU A 87 -27.79 3.03 5.36
N ALA A 88 -26.61 2.57 5.81
CA ALA A 88 -25.31 2.94 5.27
C ALA A 88 -24.62 1.71 4.68
N ARG A 89 -24.43 1.68 3.36
CA ARG A 89 -23.78 0.57 2.66
C ARG A 89 -22.48 1.02 2.02
N ALA A 90 -21.61 0.06 1.73
CA ALA A 90 -20.34 0.36 1.09
C ALA A 90 -20.56 1.03 -0.28
N GLY A 91 -19.92 2.17 -0.50
CA GLY A 91 -20.01 2.93 -1.74
C GLY A 91 -21.23 3.85 -1.87
N ASP A 92 -22.15 3.83 -0.91
CA ASP A 92 -23.18 4.86 -0.82
C ASP A 92 -22.59 6.09 -0.13
N ASP A 93 -22.77 7.27 -0.74
CA ASP A 93 -22.53 8.54 -0.05
C ASP A 93 -23.60 8.66 1.04
N ALA A 94 -23.31 8.18 2.25
CA ALA A 94 -24.19 8.29 3.41
C ALA A 94 -24.34 9.75 3.90
N ALA A 95 -24.08 10.73 3.04
CA ALA A 95 -23.82 12.15 3.26
C ALA A 95 -24.85 12.91 4.13
N ASN A 96 -25.98 12.28 4.47
CA ASN A 96 -27.05 12.90 5.25
C ASN A 96 -27.57 12.02 6.41
N LEU A 97 -26.99 10.85 6.64
CA LEU A 97 -27.47 9.92 7.68
C LEU A 97 -26.76 10.15 9.00
N VAL A 98 -27.37 10.97 9.86
CA VAL A 98 -26.85 11.27 11.21
C VAL A 98 -27.59 10.40 12.23
N VAL A 99 -26.86 9.49 12.88
CA VAL A 99 -27.38 8.75 14.03
C VAL A 99 -27.39 9.67 15.25
N ARG A 100 -28.55 9.80 15.90
CA ARG A 100 -28.77 10.63 17.09
C ARG A 100 -29.08 9.73 18.29
N PRO A 101 -28.92 10.21 19.54
CA PRO A 101 -29.38 9.47 20.70
C PRO A 101 -30.84 9.04 20.55
N GLY A 102 -31.13 7.77 20.81
CA GLY A 102 -32.44 7.14 20.62
C GLY A 102 -32.72 6.60 19.21
N THR A 103 -31.78 6.69 18.28
CA THR A 103 -31.92 6.13 16.92
C THR A 103 -30.74 5.24 16.52
N VAL A 104 -30.96 4.40 15.51
CA VAL A 104 -29.91 3.56 14.92
C VAL A 104 -29.97 3.59 13.40
N SER A 105 -28.87 3.27 12.74
CA SER A 105 -28.85 3.03 11.28
C SER A 105 -28.40 1.61 11.02
N TYR A 106 -29.02 0.92 10.07
CA TYR A 106 -28.42 -0.31 9.54
C TYR A 106 -27.10 0.05 8.84
N ILE A 107 -26.07 -0.79 9.00
CA ILE A 107 -24.77 -0.56 8.38
C ILE A 107 -24.16 -1.89 7.95
N THR A 108 -23.62 -1.95 6.73
CA THR A 108 -22.89 -3.12 6.25
C THR A 108 -21.39 -2.95 6.41
N THR A 109 -20.63 -4.03 6.28
CA THR A 109 -19.17 -4.04 6.22
C THR A 109 -18.70 -3.09 5.12
N GLY A 110 -17.79 -2.18 5.45
CA GLY A 110 -17.32 -1.11 4.56
C GLY A 110 -18.25 0.09 4.43
N GLY A 111 -19.43 0.08 5.05
CA GLY A 111 -20.33 1.23 5.10
C GLY A 111 -19.73 2.37 5.93
N GLU A 112 -19.94 3.60 5.47
CA GLU A 112 -19.46 4.82 6.12
C GLU A 112 -20.33 5.20 7.33
N LEU A 113 -19.68 5.59 8.42
CA LEU A 113 -20.35 6.14 9.60
C LEU A 113 -20.13 7.66 9.69
N LEU A 114 -21.20 8.44 9.50
CA LEU A 114 -21.20 9.87 9.85
C LEU A 114 -21.65 10.04 11.29
N THR A 115 -20.70 10.31 12.18
CA THR A 115 -20.99 10.61 13.58
C THR A 115 -21.55 12.02 13.73
N TYR A 116 -22.55 12.17 14.61
CA TYR A 116 -22.95 13.47 15.13
C TYR A 116 -21.79 14.09 15.91
N GLU A 117 -21.20 15.18 15.39
CA GLU A 117 -20.36 16.07 16.18
C GLU A 117 -21.27 17.01 16.97
N PRO A 118 -21.34 16.91 18.31
CA PRO A 118 -22.03 17.92 19.10
C PRO A 118 -21.30 19.25 18.87
N GLN A 119 -22.04 20.26 18.41
CA GLN A 119 -21.54 21.63 18.38
C GLN A 119 -21.14 21.99 19.82
N LEU A 120 -19.84 22.04 20.08
CA LEU A 120 -19.29 22.62 21.30
C LEU A 120 -19.73 24.09 21.32
N PHE A 121 -20.63 24.42 22.24
CA PHE A 121 -20.96 25.81 22.57
C PHE A 121 -19.78 26.50 23.25
#